data_AF-A0A6J7CRK7-F1
#
_entry.id   AF-A0A6J7CRK7-F1
#
_cell.length_a   1.000
_cell.length_b   1.000
_cell.length_c   1.000
_cell.angle_alpha   90.00
_cell.angle_beta   90.00
_cell.angle_gamma   90.00
#
_symmetry.space_group_name_H-M   'P 1'
#
loop_
_entity.id
_entity.type
_entity.pdbx_description
1 polymer ?
#
loop_
_entity_poly.entity_id
_entity_poly.type
_entity_poly.pdbx_seq_one_letter_code
_entity_poly.pdbx_strand_id
1 'polypeptide(L)'
;MNLKMPEYASGTCNIGPGEIRRRQVVALIGAIATAMTLIGFITTNAPRGARLSIFLPLLVTSIGWVQARRKFCLAFGFMGTFNFGKLGQLARVTDPASRAADRSTAIKILMIGVGLALAGTLVVFLLPL
;
A
#
# COMPACT_ATOMS: atom_id res chain seq x y z
N MET A 1 -30.02 5.57 9.26
CA MET A 1 -29.12 4.52 9.81
C MET A 1 -27.88 5.20 10.36
N ASN A 2 -27.68 5.19 11.68
CA ASN A 2 -26.39 5.56 12.27
C ASN A 2 -25.40 4.44 11.95
N LEU A 3 -24.61 4.62 10.88
CA LEU A 3 -23.50 3.72 10.58
C LEU A 3 -22.47 3.90 11.69
N LYS A 4 -22.36 2.90 12.58
CA LYS A 4 -21.29 2.85 13.58
C LYS A 4 -19.96 3.01 12.84
N MET A 5 -19.20 4.05 13.17
CA MET A 5 -17.91 4.28 12.54
C MET A 5 -17.03 3.04 12.80
N PRO A 6 -16.25 2.57 11.81
CA PRO A 6 -15.34 1.47 12.05
C PRO A 6 -14.41 1.84 13.20
N GLU A 7 -14.31 0.95 14.19
CA GLU A 7 -13.45 1.10 15.35
C GLU A 7 -12.11 0.39 15.10
N TYR A 8 -11.12 0.73 15.91
CA TYR A 8 -9.84 0.02 15.92
C TYR A 8 -10.05 -1.46 16.26
N ALA A 9 -9.46 -2.33 15.45
CA ALA A 9 -9.42 -3.76 15.68
C ALA A 9 -8.01 -4.27 15.41
N SER A 10 -7.36 -4.79 16.45
CA SER A 10 -5.96 -5.20 16.38
C SER A 10 -5.71 -6.22 15.26
N GLY A 11 -4.64 -6.01 14.50
CA GLY A 11 -4.24 -6.82 13.35
C GLY A 11 -5.24 -6.81 12.18
N THR A 12 -6.31 -6.02 12.26
CA THR A 12 -7.44 -6.09 11.33
C THR A 12 -7.74 -4.74 10.70
N CYS A 13 -7.87 -3.68 11.51
CA CYS A 13 -8.26 -2.35 11.04
C CYS A 13 -7.68 -1.27 11.94
N ASN A 14 -6.88 -0.36 11.39
CA ASN A 14 -6.26 0.75 12.14
C ASN A 14 -6.44 2.12 11.46
N ILE A 15 -7.24 2.21 10.40
CA ILE A 15 -7.53 3.46 9.69
C ILE A 15 -9.01 3.63 9.34
N GLY A 16 -9.50 4.86 9.48
CA GLY A 16 -10.84 5.27 9.09
C GLY A 16 -10.95 5.72 7.64
N PRO A 17 -12.17 6.16 7.21
CA PRO A 17 -12.47 6.47 5.81
C PRO A 17 -11.53 7.48 5.14
N GLY A 18 -11.14 8.55 5.85
CA GLY A 18 -10.24 9.57 5.31
C GLY A 18 -8.84 9.02 4.98
N GLU A 19 -8.27 8.23 5.90
CA GLU A 19 -6.98 7.57 5.69
C GLU A 19 -7.07 6.48 4.60
N ILE A 20 -8.17 5.72 4.55
CA ILE A 20 -8.42 4.75 3.46
C ILE A 20 -8.43 5.47 2.11
N ARG A 21 -9.14 6.59 1.99
CA ARG A 21 -9.19 7.38 0.76
C ARG A 21 -7.81 7.86 0.34
N ARG A 22 -6.96 8.25 1.30
CA ARG A 22 -5.57 8.61 1.03
C ARG A 22 -4.78 7.43 0.43
N ARG A 23 -4.96 6.20 0.93
CA ARG A 23 -4.28 5.01 0.37
C ARG A 23 -4.78 4.67 -1.04
N GLN A 24 -6.07 4.88 -1.32
CA GLN A 24 -6.62 4.75 -2.68
C GLN A 24 -6.01 5.77 -3.64
N VAL A 25 -5.86 7.03 -3.21
CA VAL A 25 -5.23 8.09 -4.03
C VAL A 25 -3.76 7.75 -4.30
N VAL A 26 -3.01 7.31 -3.29
CA VAL A 26 -1.61 6.85 -3.48
C VAL A 26 -1.53 5.68 -4.46
N ALA A 27 -2.44 4.70 -4.34
CA ALA A 27 -2.51 3.58 -5.27
C ALA A 27 -2.78 4.04 -6.71
N LEU A 28 -3.69 5.01 -6.90
CA LEU A 28 -4.00 5.58 -8.20
C LEU A 28 -2.82 6.35 -8.80
N ILE A 29 -2.13 7.17 -8.00
CA ILE A 29 -0.92 7.88 -8.44
C ILE A 29 0.15 6.89 -8.88
N GLY A 30 0.39 5.84 -8.09
CA GLY A 30 1.30 4.77 -8.46
C GLY A 30 0.90 4.13 -9.80
N ALA A 31 -0.40 3.84 -10.00
CA ALA A 31 -0.88 3.17 -11.19
C ALA A 31 -0.70 4.04 -12.45
N ILE A 32 -0.98 5.34 -12.33
CA ILE A 32 -0.73 6.32 -13.40
C ILE A 32 0.78 6.38 -13.71
N ALA A 33 1.63 6.42 -12.68
CA ALA A 33 3.08 6.39 -12.86
C ALA A 33 3.54 5.10 -13.55
N THR A 34 3.01 3.93 -13.17
CA THR A 34 3.30 2.64 -13.83
C THR A 34 2.92 2.70 -15.31
N ALA A 35 1.73 3.23 -15.64
CA ALA A 35 1.28 3.34 -17.03
C ALA A 35 2.20 4.27 -17.85
N MET A 36 2.58 5.42 -17.30
CA MET A 36 3.50 6.35 -17.97
C MET A 36 4.89 5.72 -18.18
N THR A 37 5.42 5.02 -17.17
CA THR A 37 6.68 4.29 -17.29
C THR A 37 6.62 3.22 -18.38
N LEU A 38 5.52 2.46 -18.46
CA LEU A 38 5.34 1.44 -19.48
C LEU A 38 5.26 2.04 -20.90
N ILE A 39 4.49 3.13 -21.07
CA ILE A 39 4.45 3.88 -22.34
C ILE A 39 5.85 4.34 -22.72
N GLY A 40 6.60 4.90 -21.76
CA GLY A 40 7.99 5.32 -21.98
C GLY A 40 8.91 4.19 -22.43
N PHE A 41 8.77 2.98 -21.87
CA PHE A 41 9.57 1.84 -22.31
C PHE A 41 9.30 1.46 -23.77
N ILE A 42 8.02 1.47 -24.18
CA ILE A 42 7.60 1.09 -25.53
C ILE A 42 8.07 2.16 -26.53
N THR A 43 7.83 3.44 -26.23
CA THR A 43 8.16 4.53 -27.18
C THR A 43 9.66 4.75 -27.35
N THR A 44 10.48 4.34 -26.38
CA THR A 44 11.94 4.49 -26.41
C THR A 44 12.70 3.20 -26.68
N ASN A 45 12.01 2.07 -26.88
CA ASN A 45 12.62 0.73 -26.96
C ASN A 45 13.58 0.46 -25.80
N ALA A 46 13.14 0.73 -24.57
CA ALA A 46 14.00 0.69 -23.39
C ALA A 46 14.66 -0.69 -23.21
N PRO A 47 15.97 -0.74 -22.93
CA PRO A 47 16.70 -1.99 -22.74
C PRO A 47 16.16 -2.74 -21.53
N ARG A 48 16.25 -4.09 -21.54
CA ARG A 48 15.68 -4.95 -20.49
C ARG A 48 16.08 -4.55 -19.07
N GLY A 49 17.34 -4.15 -18.85
CA GLY A 49 17.81 -3.70 -17.54
C GLY A 49 17.07 -2.46 -17.02
N ALA A 50 16.77 -1.49 -17.89
CA ALA A 50 16.04 -0.28 -17.51
C ALA A 50 14.58 -0.58 -17.10
N ARG A 51 14.01 -1.67 -17.63
CA ARG A 51 12.63 -2.09 -17.33
C ARG A 51 12.42 -2.42 -15.85
N LEU A 52 13.47 -2.81 -15.13
CA LEU A 52 13.42 -3.07 -13.68
C LEU A 52 12.98 -1.84 -12.87
N SER A 53 13.17 -0.62 -13.39
CA SER A 53 12.74 0.62 -12.73
C SER A 53 11.22 0.71 -12.50
N ILE A 54 10.41 -0.03 -13.26
CA ILE A 54 8.95 -0.08 -13.08
C ILE A 54 8.53 -0.68 -11.74
N PHE A 55 9.45 -1.36 -11.05
CA PHE A 55 9.25 -1.85 -9.69
C PHE A 55 8.79 -0.75 -8.74
N LEU A 56 9.36 0.46 -8.81
CA LEU A 56 9.02 1.53 -7.88
C LEU A 56 7.56 1.99 -7.99
N PRO A 57 7.05 2.40 -9.17
CA PRO A 57 5.64 2.78 -9.28
C PRO A 57 4.68 1.60 -9.03
N LEU A 58 5.08 0.36 -9.39
CA LEU A 58 4.31 -0.84 -9.03
C LEU A 58 4.26 -1.07 -7.52
N LEU A 59 5.34 -0.82 -6.79
CA LEU A 59 5.41 -0.94 -5.35
C LEU A 59 4.48 0.08 -4.67
N VAL A 60 4.49 1.32 -5.12
CA VAL A 60 3.59 2.38 -4.62
C VAL A 60 2.12 1.98 -4.84
N THR A 61 1.79 1.55 -6.05
CA THR A 61 0.45 1.04 -6.41
C THR A 61 0.02 -0.09 -5.50
N SER A 62 0.87 -1.12 -5.39
CA SER A 62 0.56 -2.37 -4.69
C SER A 62 0.39 -2.14 -3.19
N ILE A 63 1.32 -1.42 -2.56
CA ILE A 63 1.24 -1.10 -1.13
C ILE A 63 0.01 -0.23 -0.83
N GLY A 64 -0.28 0.79 -1.65
CA GLY A 64 -1.46 1.63 -1.49
C GLY A 64 -2.75 0.83 -1.59
N TRP A 65 -2.85 -0.03 -2.61
CA TRP A 65 -4.02 -0.86 -2.86
C TRP A 65 -4.26 -1.89 -1.75
N VAL A 66 -3.23 -2.62 -1.31
CA VAL A 66 -3.35 -3.61 -0.23
C VAL A 66 -3.78 -2.94 1.08
N GLN A 67 -3.16 -1.81 1.45
CA GLN A 67 -3.53 -1.06 2.66
C GLN A 67 -4.99 -0.57 2.61
N ALA A 68 -5.43 -0.03 1.46
CA ALA A 68 -6.80 0.44 1.28
C ALA A 68 -7.82 -0.70 1.39
N ARG A 69 -7.54 -1.85 0.76
CA ARG A 69 -8.42 -3.04 0.81
C ARG A 69 -8.52 -3.64 2.21
N ARG A 70 -7.40 -3.68 2.94
CA ARG A 70 -7.37 -4.19 4.31
C ARG A 70 -7.82 -3.18 5.36
N LYS A 71 -8.05 -1.91 4.99
CA LYS A 71 -8.34 -0.83 5.95
C LYS A 71 -7.27 -0.73 7.04
N PHE A 72 -6.02 -0.98 6.64
CA PHE A 72 -4.90 -1.09 7.54
C PHE A 72 -3.70 -0.37 6.96
N CYS A 73 -3.17 0.59 7.70
CA CYS A 73 -1.94 1.29 7.42
C CYS A 73 -0.76 0.55 8.06
N LEU A 74 0.18 0.08 7.24
CA LEU A 74 1.37 -0.63 7.69
C LEU A 74 2.27 0.27 8.55
N ALA A 75 2.38 1.56 8.22
CA ALA A 75 3.19 2.50 8.99
C ALA A 75 2.63 2.69 10.39
N PHE A 76 1.31 2.80 10.52
CA PHE A 76 0.64 2.88 11.82
C PHE A 76 0.79 1.58 12.61
N GLY A 77 0.74 0.42 11.92
CA GLY A 77 1.00 -0.86 12.55
C GLY A 77 2.43 -0.99 13.12
N PHE A 78 3.43 -0.42 12.45
CA PHE A 78 4.80 -0.35 12.98
C PHE A 78 4.96 0.66 14.12
N MET A 79 4.30 1.81 14.01
CA MET A 79 4.36 2.88 15.02
C MET A 79 3.51 2.56 16.27
N GLY A 80 2.64 1.56 16.22
CA GLY A 80 1.67 1.28 17.29
C GLY A 80 0.63 2.38 17.41
N THR A 81 0.11 2.86 16.27
CA THR A 81 -0.89 3.92 16.20
C THR A 81 -2.10 3.50 15.35
N PHE A 82 -3.14 4.31 15.40
CA PHE A 82 -4.31 4.20 14.52
C PHE A 82 -4.94 5.59 14.31
N ASN A 83 -5.77 5.74 13.28
CA ASN A 83 -6.51 6.99 13.05
C ASN A 83 -7.88 6.75 12.43
N PHE A 84 -8.94 7.04 13.18
CA PHE A 84 -10.32 7.08 12.69
C PHE A 84 -10.94 8.49 12.73
N GLY A 85 -10.19 9.48 13.19
CA GLY A 85 -10.60 10.87 13.26
C GLY A 85 -10.20 11.67 12.02
N LYS A 86 -9.90 12.96 12.21
CA LYS A 86 -9.35 13.79 11.12
C LYS A 86 -7.97 13.27 10.72
N LEU A 87 -7.59 13.49 9.47
CA LEU A 87 -6.25 13.13 8.98
C LEU A 87 -5.17 13.71 9.90
N GLY A 88 -4.23 12.86 10.34
CA GLY A 88 -3.18 13.25 11.29
C GLY A 88 -3.55 13.17 12.78
N GLN A 89 -4.81 12.96 13.16
CA GLN A 89 -5.22 12.74 14.56
C GLN A 89 -4.94 11.30 15.01
N LEU A 90 -3.66 10.99 15.19
CA LEU A 90 -3.20 9.66 15.61
C LEU A 90 -3.57 9.38 17.08
N ALA A 91 -4.09 8.20 17.34
CA ALA A 91 -4.19 7.62 18.67
C ALA A 91 -3.16 6.49 18.83
N ARG A 92 -2.78 6.19 20.07
CA ARG A 92 -1.79 5.14 20.39
C ARG A 92 -2.46 3.84 20.79
N VAL A 93 -1.86 2.74 20.37
CA VAL A 93 -2.17 1.39 20.84
C VAL A 93 -1.37 1.16 22.12
N THR A 94 -2.04 1.09 23.27
CA THR A 94 -1.40 0.94 24.59
C THR A 94 -1.04 -0.50 24.90
N ASP A 95 -1.91 -1.44 24.55
CA ASP A 95 -1.71 -2.86 24.79
C ASP A 95 -0.54 -3.44 23.96
N PRO A 96 0.48 -4.06 24.59
CA PRO A 96 1.59 -4.70 23.91
C PRO A 96 1.18 -5.83 22.95
N ALA A 97 0.17 -6.62 23.30
CA ALA A 97 -0.29 -7.72 22.44
C ALA A 97 -0.90 -7.17 21.14
N SER A 98 -1.70 -6.12 21.26
CA SER A 98 -2.29 -5.42 20.12
C SER A 98 -1.22 -4.82 19.20
N ARG A 99 -0.15 -4.24 19.75
CA ARG A 99 1.00 -3.76 18.96
C ARG A 99 1.75 -4.88 18.26
N ALA A 100 1.83 -6.07 18.85
CA ALA A 100 2.48 -7.22 18.22
C ALA A 100 1.65 -7.74 17.02
N ALA A 101 0.33 -7.85 17.19
CA ALA A 101 -0.59 -8.24 16.12
C ALA A 101 -0.60 -7.22 14.95
N ASP A 102 -0.57 -5.92 15.26
CA ASP A 102 -0.47 -4.86 14.27
C ASP A 102 0.86 -4.92 13.49
N ARG A 103 1.99 -5.18 14.16
CA ARG A 103 3.29 -5.37 13.51
C ARG A 103 3.32 -6.59 12.60
N SER A 104 2.75 -7.72 13.04
CA SER A 104 2.62 -8.92 12.19
C SER A 104 1.82 -8.62 10.92
N THR A 105 0.73 -7.85 11.06
CA THR A 105 -0.12 -7.46 9.93
C THR A 105 0.59 -6.48 9.00
N ALA A 106 1.33 -5.51 9.54
CA ALA A 106 2.15 -4.59 8.77
C ALA A 106 3.20 -5.32 7.91
N ILE A 107 3.88 -6.33 8.49
CA ILE A 107 4.83 -7.18 7.75
C ILE A 107 4.11 -7.94 6.63
N LYS A 108 2.96 -8.57 6.91
CA LYS A 108 2.17 -9.28 5.88
C LYS A 108 1.78 -8.35 4.72
N ILE A 109 1.33 -7.13 5.02
CA ILE A 109 0.98 -6.14 4.00
C ILE A 109 2.19 -5.75 3.16
N LEU A 110 3.34 -5.51 3.81
CA LEU A 110 4.59 -5.19 3.12
C LEU A 110 5.00 -6.33 2.18
N MET A 111 5.00 -7.57 2.66
CA MET A 111 5.36 -8.75 1.86
C MET A 111 4.43 -8.94 0.67
N ILE A 112 3.10 -8.79 0.85
CA ILE A 112 2.14 -8.89 -0.26
C ILE A 112 2.37 -7.75 -1.27
N GLY A 113 2.55 -6.50 -0.79
CA GLY A 113 2.80 -5.36 -1.67
C GLY A 113 4.08 -5.50 -2.48
N VAL A 114 5.18 -5.92 -1.85
CA VAL A 114 6.46 -6.22 -2.51
C VAL A 114 6.30 -7.39 -3.49
N GLY A 115 5.63 -8.46 -3.09
CA GLY A 115 5.39 -9.63 -3.95
C GLY A 115 4.62 -9.28 -5.23
N LEU A 116 3.55 -8.48 -5.11
CA LEU A 116 2.79 -7.98 -6.26
C LEU A 116 3.65 -7.10 -7.19
N ALA A 117 4.47 -6.22 -6.61
CA ALA A 117 5.35 -5.37 -7.39
C ALA A 117 6.44 -6.17 -8.11
N LEU A 118 7.08 -7.14 -7.44
CA LEU A 118 8.05 -8.05 -8.04
C LEU A 118 7.42 -8.88 -9.17
N ALA A 119 6.23 -9.42 -8.95
CA ALA A 119 5.50 -10.17 -9.98
C ALA A 119 5.20 -9.30 -11.22
N GLY A 120 4.69 -8.09 -11.02
CA GLY A 120 4.44 -7.15 -12.12
C GLY A 120 5.71 -6.74 -12.86
N THR A 121 6.80 -6.47 -12.12
CA THR A 121 8.11 -6.17 -12.73
C THR A 121 8.64 -7.34 -13.53
N LEU A 122 8.50 -8.57 -13.03
CA LEU A 122 8.93 -9.77 -13.75
C LEU A 122 8.18 -9.94 -15.06
N VAL A 123 6.86 -9.71 -15.07
CA VAL A 123 6.06 -9.72 -16.32
C VAL A 123 6.63 -8.70 -17.31
N VAL A 124 6.79 -7.45 -16.89
CA VAL A 124 7.27 -6.36 -17.76
C VAL A 124 8.70 -6.61 -18.26
N PHE A 125 9.56 -7.18 -17.42
CA PHE A 125 10.94 -7.53 -17.77
C PHE A 125 11.00 -8.61 -18.87
N LEU A 126 10.09 -9.59 -18.83
CA LEU A 126 10.04 -10.71 -19.76
C LEU A 126 9.30 -10.38 -21.07
N LEU A 127 8.43 -9.37 -21.08
CA LEU A 127 7.68 -8.98 -22.27
C LEU A 127 8.61 -8.47 -23.38
N PRO A 128 8.36 -8.83 -24.65
CA PRO A 128 8.99 -8.19 -25.81
C PRO A 128 8.33 -6.84 -26.09
N LEU A 129 8.50 -5.88 -25.17
CA LEU A 129 8.13 -4.48 -25.35
C LEU A 129 9.04 -3.75 -26.33
#